data_AF-I2JBE0-F1
#
_entry.id   AF-I2JBE0-F1
#
_cell.length_a   1.000
_cell.length_b   1.000
_cell.length_c   1.000
_cell.angle_alpha   90.00
_cell.angle_beta   90.00
_cell.angle_gamma   90.00
#
_symmetry.space_group_name_H-M   'P 1'
#
loop_
_entity.id
_entity.type
_entity.pdbx_description
1 polymer ?
#
loop_
_entity_poly.entity_id
_entity_poly.type
_entity_poly.pdbx_seq_one_letter_code
_entity_poly.pdbx_strand_id
1 'polypeptide(L)'
;MYDIDAIWSPILEILSVDLDSVGVELLPVATVFGGDFICLDYREGPQNPKVCYWKREDSYEWHPSVEFISETFEDFLGMLYSEDDIANS
;
A
#
# COMPACT_ATOMS: atom_id res chain seq x y z
N MET A 1 -1.67 21.07 10.83
CA MET A 1 -1.38 19.82 11.57
C MET A 1 -2.02 18.74 10.75
N TYR A 2 -1.24 18.01 9.95
CA TYR A 2 -1.80 16.94 9.13
C TYR A 2 -2.19 15.80 10.06
N ASP A 3 -3.45 15.39 9.91
CA ASP A 3 -4.16 14.42 10.74
C ASP A 3 -3.75 12.99 10.35
N ILE A 4 -2.44 12.72 10.37
CA ILE A 4 -1.89 11.40 10.07
C ILE A 4 -2.35 10.40 11.12
N ASP A 5 -2.60 10.86 12.35
CA ASP A 5 -2.97 10.02 13.50
C ASP A 5 -4.41 9.48 13.43
N ALA A 6 -5.38 10.25 12.90
CA ALA A 6 -6.77 9.78 12.78
C ALA A 6 -6.94 8.71 11.69
N ILE A 7 -6.09 8.75 10.66
CA ILE A 7 -6.01 7.76 9.59
C ILE A 7 -5.29 6.49 10.09
N TRP A 8 -4.37 6.63 11.05
CA TRP A 8 -3.47 5.58 11.51
C TRP A 8 -4.17 4.44 12.25
N SER A 9 -5.08 4.75 13.17
CA SER A 9 -5.61 3.75 14.12
C SER A 9 -6.50 2.67 13.48
N PRO A 10 -7.42 2.97 12.56
CA PRO A 10 -8.26 1.94 11.92
C PRO A 10 -7.52 1.17 10.82
N ILE A 11 -6.53 1.80 10.19
CA ILE A 11 -5.79 1.23 9.06
C ILE A 11 -4.76 0.21 9.54
N LEU A 12 -4.12 0.44 10.69
CA LEU A 12 -3.16 -0.51 11.23
C LEU A 12 -3.81 -1.86 11.53
N GLU A 13 -4.98 -1.89 12.18
CA GLU A 13 -5.67 -3.15 12.53
C GLU A 13 -6.07 -3.98 11.29
N ILE A 14 -6.25 -3.35 10.13
CA ILE A 14 -6.61 -4.04 8.89
C ILE A 14 -5.37 -4.49 8.10
N LEU A 15 -4.27 -3.74 8.18
CA LEU A 15 -3.07 -3.96 7.36
C LEU A 15 -1.88 -4.60 8.11
N SER A 16 -1.91 -4.62 9.44
CA SER A 16 -1.11 -5.55 10.23
C SER A 16 -1.87 -6.85 10.27
N VAL A 17 -1.31 -7.93 9.72
CA VAL A 17 -1.80 -9.27 9.99
C VAL A 17 -0.72 -9.94 10.82
N ASP A 18 -1.09 -10.34 12.03
CA ASP A 18 -0.25 -10.92 13.09
C ASP A 18 0.37 -9.93 14.11
N LEU A 19 -0.16 -9.97 15.33
CA LEU A 19 0.31 -9.18 16.48
C LEU A 19 1.64 -9.70 17.07
N ASP A 20 2.05 -10.92 16.71
CA ASP A 20 3.32 -11.52 17.13
C ASP A 20 4.46 -11.29 16.12
N SER A 21 4.13 -10.86 14.91
CA SER A 21 5.09 -10.45 13.87
C SER A 21 5.23 -8.93 13.90
N VAL A 22 6.41 -8.43 14.29
CA VAL A 22 6.73 -6.99 14.20
C VAL A 22 6.90 -6.62 12.73
N GLY A 23 5.79 -6.45 11.99
CA GLY A 23 5.81 -6.16 10.57
C GLY A 23 4.45 -5.71 10.05
N VAL A 24 4.46 -4.70 9.17
CA VAL A 24 3.29 -4.31 8.38
C VAL A 24 3.32 -5.15 7.10
N GLU A 25 2.29 -5.97 6.86
CA GLU A 25 2.22 -6.81 5.65
C GLU A 25 1.85 -6.00 4.41
N LEU A 26 0.99 -4.99 4.57
CA LEU A 26 0.58 -4.06 3.54
C LEU A 26 0.84 -2.63 3.98
N LEU A 27 1.77 -1.92 3.34
CA LEU A 27 2.10 -0.54 3.69
C LEU A 27 1.44 0.42 2.70
N PRO A 28 0.45 1.25 3.11
CA PRO A 28 -0.12 2.27 2.24
C PRO A 28 0.93 3.31 1.86
N VAL A 29 1.03 3.59 0.57
CA VAL A 29 1.94 4.61 0.01
C VAL A 29 1.21 5.71 -0.74
N ALA A 30 -0.06 5.49 -1.10
CA ALA A 30 -0.94 6.53 -1.64
C ALA A 30 -2.41 6.24 -1.29
N THR A 31 -3.17 7.32 -1.08
CA THR A 31 -4.63 7.26 -0.92
C THR A 31 -5.31 7.42 -2.27
N VAL A 32 -6.35 6.63 -2.53
CA VAL A 32 -7.19 6.74 -3.73
C VAL A 32 -8.64 7.06 -3.34
N PHE A 33 -9.47 7.44 -4.32
CA PHE A 33 -10.86 7.81 -4.05
C PHE A 33 -11.61 6.66 -3.36
N GLY A 34 -12.53 6.98 -2.43
CA GLY A 34 -13.37 5.98 -1.77
C GLY A 34 -12.77 5.33 -0.52
N GLY A 35 -11.60 5.81 -0.06
CA GLY A 35 -10.91 5.28 1.11
C GLY A 35 -10.09 4.03 0.83
N ASP A 36 -9.80 3.77 -0.45
CA ASP A 36 -8.90 2.71 -0.91
C ASP A 36 -7.44 3.19 -0.89
N PHE A 37 -6.49 2.26 -1.04
CA PHE A 37 -5.07 2.57 -1.00
C PHE A 37 -4.29 1.89 -2.13
N ILE A 38 -3.18 2.51 -2.52
CA ILE A 38 -2.06 1.82 -3.14
C ILE A 38 -1.12 1.40 -2.01
N CYS A 39 -0.76 0.13 -1.97
CA CYS A 39 0.07 -0.45 -0.92
C CYS A 39 1.31 -1.13 -1.50
N LEU A 40 2.38 -1.17 -0.70
CA LEU A 40 3.47 -2.11 -0.86
C LEU A 40 3.10 -3.42 -0.14
N ASP A 41 3.14 -4.52 -0.88
CA ASP A 41 2.79 -5.86 -0.40
C ASP A 41 4.04 -6.67 -0.07
N TYR A 42 4.26 -6.86 1.23
CA TYR A 42 5.42 -7.56 1.77
C TYR A 42 5.18 -9.06 2.03
N ARG A 43 3.95 -9.56 1.83
CA ARG A 43 3.57 -10.95 2.21
C ARG A 43 4.37 -12.01 1.47
N GLU A 44 4.66 -11.78 0.19
CA GLU A 44 5.43 -12.71 -0.65
C GLU A 44 6.90 -12.31 -0.80
N GLY A 45 7.27 -11.07 -0.48
CA GLY A 45 8.59 -10.51 -0.76
C GLY A 45 9.04 -9.46 0.25
N PRO A 46 9.49 -9.84 1.47
CA PRO A 46 9.83 -8.88 2.52
C PRO A 46 10.93 -7.88 2.19
N GLN A 47 11.79 -8.18 1.20
CA GLN A 47 12.88 -7.31 0.75
C GLN A 47 12.55 -6.58 -0.55
N ASN A 48 11.61 -7.10 -1.35
CA ASN A 48 11.20 -6.59 -2.65
C ASN A 48 9.66 -6.65 -2.72
N PRO A 49 8.96 -5.72 -2.06
CA PRO A 49 7.51 -5.73 -2.04
C PRO A 49 6.96 -5.37 -3.42
N LYS A 50 5.85 -6.01 -3.77
CA LYS A 50 5.08 -5.67 -4.97
C LYS A 50 4.20 -4.45 -4.69
N VAL A 51 3.74 -3.78 -5.73
CA VAL A 51 2.73 -2.72 -5.60
C VAL A 51 1.35 -3.30 -5.89
N CYS A 52 0.39 -3.05 -5.01
CA CYS A 52 -0.98 -3.51 -5.15
C CYS A 52 -2.01 -2.43 -4.83
N TYR A 53 -3.19 -2.55 -5.41
CA TYR A 53 -4.38 -1.79 -5.04
C TYR A 53 -5.13 -2.52 -3.95
N TRP A 54 -5.30 -1.91 -2.78
CA TRP A 54 -6.12 -2.43 -1.70
C TRP A 54 -7.55 -1.90 -1.81
N LYS A 55 -8.52 -2.83 -1.76
CA LYS A 55 -9.95 -2.56 -1.95
C LYS A 55 -10.68 -2.60 -0.62
N ARG A 56 -11.15 -1.45 -0.14
CA ARG A 56 -11.82 -1.34 1.16
C ARG A 56 -13.08 -2.19 1.23
N GLU A 57 -13.94 -2.08 0.23
CA GLU A 57 -15.26 -2.75 0.21
C GLU A 57 -15.15 -4.28 0.15
N ASP A 58 -14.05 -4.79 -0.40
CA ASP A 58 -13.80 -6.24 -0.50
C ASP A 58 -13.00 -6.78 0.68
N SER A 59 -12.46 -5.91 1.54
CA SER A 59 -11.61 -6.27 2.66
C SER A 59 -12.41 -6.36 3.95
N TYR A 60 -11.99 -7.26 4.84
CA TYR A 60 -12.53 -7.38 6.18
C TYR A 60 -11.39 -7.63 7.17
N GLU A 61 -11.72 -7.66 8.47
CA GLU A 61 -10.77 -7.80 9.56
C GLU A 61 -9.76 -8.94 9.28
N TRP A 62 -8.45 -8.60 9.27
CA TRP A 62 -7.33 -9.51 9.02
C TRP A 62 -7.27 -10.17 7.62
N HIS A 63 -8.15 -9.78 6.70
CA HIS A 63 -8.25 -10.37 5.36
C HIS A 63 -8.32 -9.28 4.29
N PRO A 64 -7.18 -8.67 3.96
CA PRO A 64 -7.12 -7.64 2.94
C PRO A 64 -7.30 -8.23 1.53
N SER A 65 -8.18 -7.61 0.74
CA SER A 65 -8.38 -7.89 -0.68
C SER A 65 -7.54 -6.92 -1.50
N VAL A 66 -6.60 -7.46 -2.27
CA VAL A 66 -5.69 -6.66 -3.10
C VAL A 66 -5.72 -7.11 -4.56
N GLU A 67 -5.38 -6.19 -5.45
CA GLU A 67 -5.16 -6.44 -6.87
C GLU A 67 -3.73 -6.00 -7.24
N PHE A 68 -3.01 -6.86 -7.97
CA PHE A 68 -1.64 -6.58 -8.38
C PHE A 68 -1.56 -5.40 -9.36
N ILE A 69 -0.55 -4.54 -9.20
CA ILE A 69 -0.27 -3.42 -10.11
C ILE A 69 1.10 -3.61 -10.78
N SER A 70 2.16 -3.76 -9.99
CA SER A 70 3.54 -3.87 -10.50
C SER A 70 4.44 -4.67 -9.58
N GLU A 71 5.55 -5.17 -10.14
CA GLU A 71 6.53 -5.96 -9.39
C GLU A 71 7.39 -5.11 -8.45
N THR A 72 7.69 -3.86 -8.82
CA THR A 72 8.50 -2.93 -8.01
C THR A 72 7.85 -1.56 -7.92
N PHE A 73 8.28 -0.77 -6.93
CA PHE A 73 7.82 0.61 -6.78
C PHE A 73 8.34 1.51 -7.91
N GLU A 74 9.56 1.27 -8.38
CA GLU A 74 10.15 1.97 -9.51
C GLU A 74 9.35 1.73 -10.80
N ASP A 75 8.92 0.49 -11.07
CA ASP A 75 8.07 0.19 -12.23
C ASP A 75 6.74 0.93 -12.14
N PHE A 76 6.14 1.00 -10.94
CA PHE A 76 4.92 1.76 -10.70
C PHE A 76 5.12 3.26 -10.98
N LEU A 77 6.23 3.85 -10.54
CA LEU A 77 6.54 5.25 -10.86
C LEU A 77 6.70 5.48 -12.36
N GLY A 78 7.30 4.52 -13.08
CA GLY A 78 7.40 4.55 -14.54
C GLY A 78 6.05 4.46 -15.27
N MET A 79 5.00 3.95 -14.62
CA MET A 79 3.63 3.99 -15.15
C MET A 79 2.94 5.36 -14.97
N LEU A 80 3.36 6.13 -13.97
CA LEU A 80 2.75 7.42 -13.61
C LEU A 80 3.41 8.61 -14.30
N TYR A 81 4.73 8.54 -14.44
CA TYR A 81 5.56 9.65 -14.91
C TYR A 81 6.20 9.29 -16.25
N SER A 82 6.25 10.26 -17.16
CA SER A 82 7.10 10.15 -18.34
C SER A 82 8.58 10.29 -17.96
N GLU A 83 9.51 9.84 -18.80
CA GLU A 83 10.95 9.98 -18.56
C GLU A 83 11.36 11.45 -18.30
N ASP A 84 10.66 12.39 -18.96
CA ASP A 84 10.87 13.83 -18.81
C ASP A 84 10.41 14.37 -17.43
N ASP A 85 9.44 13.73 -16.79
CA ASP A 85 8.97 14.10 -15.45
C ASP A 85 9.96 13.64 -14.37
N ILE A 86 10.53 12.43 -14.53
CA ILE A 86 11.48 11.83 -13.57
C ILE A 86 12.82 12.58 -13.58
N ALA A 87 13.30 13.01 -14.75
CA ALA A 87 14.59 13.70 -14.90
C ALA A 87 14.65 15.09 -14.22
N ASN A 88 13.49 15.66 -13.88
CA ASN A 88 13.36 17.01 -13.32
C ASN A 88 12.82 17.03 -11.87
N SER A 89 12.75 15.85 -11.23
CA SER A 89 12.22 15.63 -9.87
C SER A 89 13.27 15.72 -8.77
#